data_AF-S4MYM9-F1
#
_entry.id   AF-S4MYM9-F1
#
_cell.length_a   1.000
_cell.length_b   1.000
_cell.length_c   1.000
_cell.angle_alpha   90.00
_cell.angle_beta   90.00
_cell.angle_gamma   90.00
#
_symmetry.space_group_name_H-M   'P 1'
#
loop_
_entity.id
_entity.type
_entity.pdbx_description
1 polymer ?
#
loop_
_entity_poly.entity_id
_entity_poly.type
_entity_poly.pdbx_seq_one_letter_code
_entity_poly.pdbx_strand_id
1 'polypeptide(L)'
;MWSVSPTRPLTSRHVRRPYNYPFSDNIPAPVAELVGRMTSEAAWYLAPLLGAAQYDAAALGLVATLSGDIWGPSKNTLLYLKPTTLQVHANGYAVLTSRDQEQRIVAEFAAFYRERLAAYAARGSFPVNGSVEIRVTGLDDPGDCGVAGARPPLLSALRPRADHPEWDTAVWLDILTLPGTPDAEAFLREIERFLLLAYDDGSALTRVEWSKGWAYTDDGVWSDQEVLGTVVPAAVGTAEWAEADGVLDRLDPHRVYGNAFLDRLFGQGSNG
;
A
#
# COMPACT_ATOMS: atom_id res chain seq x y z
N MET A 1 -12.94 2.04 -12.02
CA MET A 1 -13.51 3.35 -11.65
C MET A 1 -14.88 3.12 -11.04
N TRP A 2 -15.14 3.67 -9.85
CA TRP A 2 -16.45 3.60 -9.20
C TRP A 2 -17.10 4.98 -9.27
N SER A 3 -18.39 5.03 -9.57
CA SER A 3 -19.17 6.26 -9.63
C SER A 3 -20.50 6.07 -8.91
N VAL A 4 -20.93 7.07 -8.15
CA VAL A 4 -22.25 7.07 -7.51
C VAL A 4 -23.30 7.22 -8.59
N SER A 5 -24.08 6.15 -8.80
CA SER A 5 -25.14 6.13 -9.82
C SER A 5 -26.46 5.70 -9.20
N PRO A 6 -27.38 6.64 -8.88
CA PRO A 6 -28.68 6.31 -8.27
C PRO A 6 -29.52 5.36 -9.12
N THR A 7 -29.42 5.48 -10.44
CA THR A 7 -30.08 4.61 -11.41
C THR A 7 -29.06 3.69 -12.08
N ARG A 8 -29.44 2.44 -12.33
CA ARG A 8 -28.60 1.51 -13.09
C ARG A 8 -28.45 1.97 -14.54
N PRO A 9 -27.22 2.19 -15.06
CA PRO A 9 -27.02 2.41 -16.49
C PRO A 9 -27.50 1.22 -17.33
N LEU A 10 -27.82 1.47 -18.61
CA LEU A 10 -28.44 0.45 -19.48
C LEU A 10 -27.54 -0.78 -19.69
N THR A 11 -26.22 -0.56 -19.78
CA THR A 11 -25.20 -1.57 -20.08
C THR A 11 -24.62 -2.24 -18.83
N SER A 12 -24.79 -1.64 -17.65
CA SER A 12 -24.19 -2.14 -16.41
C SER A 12 -24.88 -3.41 -15.93
N ARG A 13 -24.08 -4.43 -15.61
CA ARG A 13 -24.58 -5.67 -15.01
C ARG A 13 -24.94 -5.42 -13.54
N HIS A 14 -26.19 -5.70 -13.16
CA HIS A 14 -26.62 -5.56 -11.76
C HIS A 14 -26.04 -6.69 -10.89
N VAL A 15 -25.23 -6.31 -9.89
CA VAL A 15 -24.62 -7.23 -8.92
C VAL A 15 -25.35 -7.17 -7.58
N ARG A 16 -25.70 -8.36 -7.04
CA ARG A 16 -26.42 -8.51 -5.76
C ARG A 16 -25.54 -9.05 -4.63
N ARG A 17 -24.27 -9.35 -4.90
CA ARG A 17 -23.29 -9.87 -3.95
C ARG A 17 -21.89 -9.31 -4.26
N PRO A 18 -20.98 -9.29 -3.27
CA PRO A 18 -19.59 -8.92 -3.48
C PRO A 18 -18.79 -9.96 -4.27
N TYR A 19 -17.52 -9.65 -4.55
CA TYR A 19 -16.54 -10.51 -5.21
C TYR A 19 -16.93 -10.88 -6.64
N ASN A 20 -16.98 -9.86 -7.50
CA ASN A 20 -17.44 -9.97 -8.89
C ASN A 20 -16.31 -10.27 -9.89
N TYR A 21 -15.09 -10.56 -9.43
CA TYR A 21 -13.92 -10.85 -10.26
C TYR A 21 -13.37 -12.26 -9.97
N PRO A 22 -14.12 -13.33 -10.31
CA PRO A 22 -13.75 -14.70 -9.95
C PRO A 22 -12.45 -15.16 -10.61
N PHE A 23 -12.04 -14.55 -11.74
CA PHE A 23 -10.78 -14.82 -12.43
C PHE A 23 -9.55 -14.27 -11.66
N SER A 24 -9.76 -13.33 -10.74
CA SER A 24 -8.72 -12.85 -9.81
C SER A 24 -8.71 -13.68 -8.53
N ASP A 25 -9.89 -14.09 -8.05
CA ASP A 25 -10.05 -14.88 -6.82
C ASP A 25 -9.70 -16.38 -7.01
N ASN A 26 -9.69 -16.87 -8.24
CA ASN A 26 -9.33 -18.25 -8.59
C ASN A 26 -8.21 -18.21 -9.62
N ILE A 27 -7.00 -18.49 -9.17
CA ILE A 27 -5.76 -18.32 -9.96
C ILE A 27 -5.80 -19.26 -11.18
N PRO A 28 -5.76 -18.73 -12.42
CA PRO A 28 -5.74 -19.56 -13.63
C PRO A 28 -4.47 -20.42 -13.70
N ALA A 29 -4.59 -21.61 -14.31
CA ALA A 29 -3.48 -22.56 -14.42
C ALA A 29 -2.18 -21.96 -15.01
N PRO A 30 -2.20 -21.14 -16.08
CA PRO A 30 -0.97 -20.52 -16.59
C PRO A 30 -0.25 -19.62 -15.58
N VAL A 31 -1.02 -18.89 -14.76
CA VAL A 31 -0.45 -18.04 -13.69
C VAL A 31 0.11 -18.92 -12.59
N ALA A 32 -0.63 -19.93 -12.14
CA ALA A 32 -0.21 -20.84 -11.08
C ALA A 32 1.06 -21.63 -11.46
N GLU A 33 1.17 -22.08 -12.72
CA GLU A 33 2.34 -22.79 -13.23
C GLU A 33 3.60 -21.90 -13.23
N LEU A 34 3.47 -20.66 -13.70
CA LEU A 34 4.58 -19.69 -13.68
C LEU A 34 5.04 -19.39 -12.25
N VAL A 35 4.11 -19.14 -11.33
CA VAL A 35 4.40 -18.95 -9.89
C VAL A 35 5.10 -20.20 -9.31
N GLY A 36 4.63 -21.39 -9.66
CA GLY A 36 5.22 -22.66 -9.22
C GLY A 36 6.67 -22.82 -9.67
N ARG A 37 6.98 -22.49 -10.93
CA ARG A 37 8.34 -22.52 -11.47
C ARG A 37 9.24 -21.47 -10.82
N MET A 38 8.74 -20.25 -10.60
CA MET A 38 9.52 -19.20 -9.94
C MET A 38 9.91 -19.60 -8.51
N THR A 39 8.95 -20.14 -7.74
CA THR A 39 9.16 -20.49 -6.33
C THR A 39 9.87 -21.83 -6.11
N SER A 40 9.70 -22.81 -7.01
CA SER A 40 10.29 -24.16 -6.86
C SER A 40 11.59 -24.36 -7.64
N GLU A 41 11.76 -23.68 -8.77
CA GLU A 41 12.92 -23.83 -9.66
C GLU A 41 13.81 -22.58 -9.69
N ALA A 42 13.50 -21.58 -8.86
CA ALA A 42 14.16 -20.27 -8.87
C ALA A 42 14.14 -19.58 -10.25
N ALA A 43 13.08 -19.82 -11.05
CA ALA A 43 12.94 -19.29 -12.40
C ALA A 43 12.49 -17.80 -12.42
N TRP A 44 13.10 -16.95 -11.59
CA TRP A 44 12.70 -15.54 -11.37
C TRP A 44 12.74 -14.67 -12.62
N TYR A 45 13.56 -15.05 -13.61
CA TYR A 45 13.60 -14.43 -14.94
C TYR A 45 12.28 -14.51 -15.72
N LEU A 46 11.32 -15.34 -15.27
CA LEU A 46 9.98 -15.42 -15.82
C LEU A 46 9.05 -14.28 -15.36
N ALA A 47 9.50 -13.35 -14.51
CA ALA A 47 8.67 -12.23 -14.03
C ALA A 47 7.95 -11.45 -15.16
N PRO A 48 8.58 -11.12 -16.31
CA PRO A 48 7.87 -10.45 -17.40
C PRO A 48 6.75 -11.30 -18.00
N LEU A 49 6.97 -12.62 -18.10
CA LEU A 49 5.96 -13.56 -18.61
C LEU A 49 4.81 -13.73 -17.62
N LEU A 50 5.10 -13.77 -16.32
CA LEU A 50 4.08 -13.80 -15.26
C LEU A 50 3.21 -12.53 -15.31
N GLY A 51 3.82 -11.35 -15.45
CA GLY A 51 3.09 -10.09 -15.58
C GLY A 51 2.14 -10.08 -16.77
N ALA A 52 2.58 -10.56 -17.94
CA ALA A 52 1.73 -10.70 -19.12
C ALA A 52 0.56 -11.68 -18.87
N ALA A 53 0.83 -12.85 -18.28
CA ALA A 53 -0.20 -13.83 -17.97
C ALA A 53 -1.24 -13.31 -16.95
N GLN A 54 -0.81 -12.54 -15.93
CA GLN A 54 -1.72 -11.90 -14.98
C GLN A 54 -2.60 -10.84 -15.65
N TYR A 55 -2.02 -10.02 -16.55
CA TYR A 55 -2.78 -9.05 -17.34
C TYR A 55 -3.83 -9.73 -18.21
N ASP A 56 -3.45 -10.77 -18.96
CA ASP A 56 -4.35 -11.50 -19.85
C ASP A 56 -5.49 -12.17 -19.07
N ALA A 57 -5.17 -12.77 -17.91
CA ALA A 57 -6.16 -13.35 -17.00
C ALA A 57 -7.20 -12.31 -16.56
N ALA A 58 -6.76 -11.11 -16.19
CA ALA A 58 -7.64 -10.03 -15.78
C ALA A 58 -8.50 -9.51 -16.96
N ALA A 59 -7.86 -9.20 -18.09
CA ALA A 59 -8.53 -8.64 -19.26
C ALA A 59 -9.58 -9.60 -19.85
N LEU A 60 -9.21 -10.86 -20.09
CA LEU A 60 -10.11 -11.89 -20.60
C LEU A 60 -11.19 -12.23 -19.58
N GLY A 61 -10.83 -12.28 -18.30
CA GLY A 61 -11.76 -12.55 -17.20
C GLY A 61 -12.86 -11.50 -17.08
N LEU A 62 -12.52 -10.21 -17.19
CA LEU A 62 -13.49 -9.11 -17.18
C LEU A 62 -14.52 -9.24 -18.31
N VAL A 63 -14.06 -9.59 -19.52
CA VAL A 63 -14.93 -9.81 -20.69
C VAL A 63 -15.80 -11.05 -20.49
N ALA A 64 -15.19 -12.20 -20.17
CA ALA A 64 -15.88 -13.48 -20.06
C ALA A 64 -16.95 -13.50 -18.95
N THR A 65 -16.76 -12.70 -17.90
CA THR A 65 -17.68 -12.61 -16.76
C THR A 65 -18.63 -11.41 -16.82
N LEU A 66 -18.55 -10.60 -17.89
CA LEU A 66 -19.30 -9.35 -18.04
C LEU A 66 -19.13 -8.44 -16.80
N SER A 67 -17.90 -8.34 -16.30
CA SER A 67 -17.56 -7.59 -15.08
C SER A 67 -16.84 -6.27 -15.36
N GLY A 68 -16.70 -5.87 -16.62
CA GLY A 68 -16.14 -4.57 -17.00
C GLY A 68 -17.00 -3.36 -16.61
N ASP A 69 -18.32 -3.56 -16.44
CA ASP A 69 -19.28 -2.54 -16.01
C ASP A 69 -20.34 -3.17 -15.10
N ILE A 70 -20.23 -2.90 -13.79
CA ILE A 70 -21.11 -3.45 -12.75
C ILE A 70 -21.78 -2.35 -11.94
N TRP A 71 -23.00 -2.63 -11.48
CA TRP A 71 -23.79 -1.69 -10.68
C TRP A 71 -24.52 -2.42 -9.55
N GLY A 72 -24.57 -1.82 -8.37
CA GLY A 72 -25.31 -2.36 -7.23
C GLY A 72 -25.00 -1.59 -5.94
N PRO A 73 -25.51 -2.06 -4.80
CA PRO A 73 -25.15 -1.51 -3.48
C PRO A 73 -23.62 -1.44 -3.28
N SER A 74 -23.13 -0.40 -2.62
CA SER A 74 -21.69 -0.12 -2.44
C SER A 74 -20.89 -1.34 -1.99
N LYS A 75 -21.38 -2.07 -0.99
CA LYS A 75 -20.74 -3.31 -0.49
C LYS A 75 -20.45 -4.34 -1.60
N ASN A 76 -21.31 -4.43 -2.61
CA ASN A 76 -21.16 -5.43 -3.68
C ASN A 76 -20.10 -5.02 -4.72
N THR A 77 -19.71 -3.75 -4.76
CA THR A 77 -18.67 -3.24 -5.67
C THR A 77 -17.36 -2.90 -4.97
N LEU A 78 -17.39 -2.60 -3.66
CA LEU A 78 -16.22 -2.28 -2.84
C LEU A 78 -15.51 -3.52 -2.27
N LEU A 79 -16.23 -4.62 -2.03
CA LEU A 79 -15.61 -5.88 -1.63
C LEU A 79 -15.31 -6.73 -2.87
N TYR A 80 -14.06 -6.69 -3.33
CA TYR A 80 -13.66 -7.30 -4.60
C TYR A 80 -12.45 -8.24 -4.53
N LEU A 81 -11.83 -8.42 -3.36
CA LEU A 81 -10.72 -9.35 -3.12
C LEU A 81 -11.14 -10.45 -2.14
N LYS A 82 -10.96 -11.72 -2.53
CA LYS A 82 -11.05 -12.86 -1.60
C LYS A 82 -9.68 -13.29 -1.10
N PRO A 83 -9.59 -14.00 0.04
CA PRO A 83 -8.33 -14.54 0.54
C PRO A 83 -7.72 -15.64 -0.35
N THR A 84 -8.44 -16.12 -1.37
CA THR A 84 -7.96 -17.13 -2.33
C THR A 84 -7.17 -16.54 -3.49
N THR A 85 -7.00 -15.22 -3.54
CA THR A 85 -6.10 -14.55 -4.49
C THR A 85 -4.66 -15.00 -4.28
N LEU A 86 -3.79 -14.67 -5.24
CA LEU A 86 -2.36 -14.94 -5.14
C LEU A 86 -1.79 -14.34 -3.85
N GLN A 87 -1.05 -15.16 -3.10
CA GLN A 87 -0.39 -14.73 -1.87
C GLN A 87 0.89 -13.98 -2.24
N VAL A 88 0.97 -12.74 -1.79
CA VAL A 88 2.06 -11.82 -2.12
C VAL A 88 2.52 -11.07 -0.89
N HIS A 89 3.78 -10.66 -0.89
CA HIS A 89 4.27 -9.58 -0.04
C HIS A 89 3.97 -8.23 -0.71
N ALA A 90 3.80 -7.18 0.09
CA ALA A 90 3.65 -5.82 -0.41
C ALA A 90 4.33 -4.81 0.52
N ASN A 91 4.99 -3.81 -0.07
CA ASN A 91 5.22 -2.56 0.66
C ASN A 91 3.92 -1.75 0.71
N GLY A 92 3.94 -0.60 1.38
CA GLY A 92 2.83 0.35 1.29
C GLY A 92 3.14 1.69 1.94
N TYR A 93 2.81 2.77 1.23
CA TYR A 93 3.00 4.15 1.69
C TYR A 93 1.83 5.01 1.27
N ALA A 94 1.46 5.96 2.12
CA ALA A 94 0.52 7.03 1.83
C ALA A 94 1.26 8.36 1.68
N VAL A 95 1.17 8.97 0.50
CA VAL A 95 1.71 10.30 0.23
C VAL A 95 0.59 11.33 0.42
N LEU A 96 0.66 12.09 1.50
CA LEU A 96 -0.27 13.17 1.83
C LEU A 96 0.09 14.40 1.01
N THR A 97 -0.88 14.98 0.32
CA THR A 97 -0.68 16.17 -0.52
C THR A 97 -2.02 16.85 -0.82
N SER A 98 -1.97 17.96 -1.55
CA SER A 98 -3.15 18.61 -2.13
C SER A 98 -3.66 17.78 -3.31
N ARG A 99 -4.98 17.68 -3.48
CA ARG A 99 -5.60 16.90 -4.56
C ARG A 99 -5.07 17.20 -5.97
N ASP A 100 -4.70 18.45 -6.25
CA ASP A 100 -4.17 18.85 -7.56
C ASP A 100 -2.77 18.29 -7.87
N GLN A 101 -2.07 17.77 -6.85
CA GLN A 101 -0.75 17.14 -7.00
C GLN A 101 -0.81 15.64 -7.28
N GLU A 102 -1.98 14.98 -7.20
CA GLU A 102 -2.12 13.52 -7.37
C GLU A 102 -1.36 13.00 -8.60
N GLN A 103 -1.55 13.67 -9.75
CA GLN A 103 -0.96 13.25 -11.01
C GLN A 103 0.57 13.39 -11.03
N ARG A 104 1.12 14.38 -10.32
CA ARG A 104 2.57 14.58 -10.15
C ARG A 104 3.15 13.41 -9.37
N ILE A 105 2.58 13.11 -8.20
CA ILE A 105 3.01 12.01 -7.32
C ILE A 105 3.03 10.67 -8.08
N VAL A 106 1.95 10.36 -8.80
CA VAL A 106 1.85 9.12 -9.60
C VAL A 106 2.87 9.10 -10.73
N ALA A 107 3.10 10.22 -11.42
CA ALA A 107 4.04 10.30 -12.53
C ALA A 107 5.50 10.13 -12.08
N GLU A 108 5.89 10.79 -10.99
CA GLU A 108 7.23 10.72 -10.39
C GLU A 108 7.52 9.31 -9.89
N PHE A 109 6.60 8.71 -9.13
CA PHE A 109 6.72 7.32 -8.69
C PHE A 109 6.83 6.35 -9.87
N ALA A 110 5.96 6.46 -10.87
CA ALA A 110 6.00 5.58 -12.04
C ALA A 110 7.31 5.73 -12.84
N ALA A 111 7.87 6.94 -12.93
CA ALA A 111 9.15 7.17 -13.57
C ALA A 111 10.30 6.48 -12.81
N PHE A 112 10.39 6.71 -11.51
CA PHE A 112 11.42 6.11 -10.66
C PHE A 112 11.30 4.58 -10.66
N TYR A 113 10.10 4.04 -10.47
CA TYR A 113 9.85 2.59 -10.47
C TYR A 113 10.30 1.93 -11.78
N ARG A 114 9.95 2.50 -12.94
CA ARG A 114 10.37 1.96 -14.25
C ARG A 114 11.89 2.00 -14.43
N GLU A 115 12.54 3.07 -13.99
CA GLU A 115 14.00 3.18 -14.04
C GLU A 115 14.66 2.08 -13.21
N ARG A 116 14.17 1.86 -11.97
CA ARG A 116 14.67 0.80 -11.08
C ARG A 116 14.45 -0.58 -11.67
N LEU A 117 13.24 -0.87 -12.18
CA LEU A 117 12.97 -2.15 -12.86
C LEU A 117 13.93 -2.41 -14.01
N ALA A 118 14.19 -1.40 -14.86
CA ALA A 118 15.12 -1.53 -15.97
C ALA A 118 16.56 -1.77 -15.49
N ALA A 119 16.99 -1.08 -14.43
CA ALA A 119 18.33 -1.23 -13.84
C ALA A 119 18.56 -2.63 -13.23
N TYR A 120 17.54 -3.22 -12.61
CA TYR A 120 17.60 -4.59 -12.09
C TYR A 120 17.55 -5.63 -13.21
N ALA A 121 16.66 -5.45 -14.20
CA ALA A 121 16.56 -6.35 -15.34
C ALA A 121 17.86 -6.38 -16.17
N ALA A 122 18.54 -5.23 -16.33
CA ALA A 122 19.82 -5.12 -17.05
C ALA A 122 20.95 -5.96 -16.43
N ARG A 123 20.84 -6.30 -15.14
CA ARG A 123 21.78 -7.19 -14.44
C ARG A 123 21.23 -8.59 -14.18
N GLY A 124 20.12 -8.96 -14.83
CA GLY A 124 19.49 -10.28 -14.69
C GLY A 124 18.76 -10.51 -13.37
N SER A 125 18.43 -9.44 -12.63
CA SER A 125 17.66 -9.51 -11.38
C SER A 125 16.21 -9.08 -11.61
N PHE A 126 15.27 -9.77 -10.95
CA PHE A 126 13.83 -9.62 -11.14
C PHE A 126 13.12 -9.55 -9.78
N PRO A 127 13.34 -8.47 -9.02
CA PRO A 127 12.90 -8.35 -7.61
C PRO A 127 11.39 -8.19 -7.44
N VAL A 128 10.69 -7.85 -8.52
CA VAL A 128 9.25 -7.64 -8.53
C VAL A 128 8.61 -8.48 -9.62
N ASN A 129 7.61 -9.26 -9.23
CA ASN A 129 6.86 -10.17 -10.11
C ASN A 129 5.34 -10.16 -9.86
N GLY A 130 4.86 -9.19 -9.08
CA GLY A 130 3.45 -8.80 -8.99
C GLY A 130 3.19 -7.42 -9.60
N SER A 131 2.09 -6.80 -9.18
CA SER A 131 1.62 -5.52 -9.69
C SER A 131 2.05 -4.34 -8.82
N VAL A 132 2.10 -3.16 -9.42
CA VAL A 132 1.94 -1.90 -8.71
C VAL A 132 0.44 -1.69 -8.47
N GLU A 133 0.06 -1.30 -7.25
CA GLU A 133 -1.30 -0.85 -6.94
C GLU A 133 -1.26 0.61 -6.49
N ILE A 134 -2.17 1.41 -7.07
CA ILE A 134 -2.31 2.83 -6.75
C ILE A 134 -3.76 3.10 -6.39
N ARG A 135 -3.97 3.75 -5.24
CA ARG A 135 -5.30 4.14 -4.74
C ARG A 135 -5.22 5.57 -4.20
N VAL A 136 -6.35 6.26 -4.17
CA VAL A 136 -6.43 7.63 -3.66
C VAL A 136 -7.62 7.74 -2.72
N THR A 137 -7.40 8.35 -1.56
CA THR A 137 -8.43 8.61 -0.54
C THR A 137 -8.34 10.04 -0.05
N GLY A 138 -9.36 10.50 0.68
CA GLY A 138 -9.21 11.65 1.56
C GLY A 138 -8.35 11.31 2.79
N LEU A 139 -8.26 12.27 3.71
CA LEU A 139 -7.61 12.12 5.01
C LEU A 139 -8.64 11.80 6.10
N ASP A 140 -8.16 11.42 7.29
CA ASP A 140 -9.02 11.19 8.47
C ASP A 140 -9.45 12.52 9.10
N ASP A 141 -10.22 13.32 8.35
CA ASP A 141 -10.75 14.60 8.81
C ASP A 141 -11.76 14.37 9.94
N PRO A 142 -11.53 14.88 11.16
CA PRO A 142 -12.49 14.77 12.25
C PRO A 142 -13.84 15.43 11.94
N GLY A 143 -13.91 16.37 10.98
CA GLY A 143 -15.14 16.99 10.50
C GLY A 143 -16.14 16.00 9.90
N ASP A 144 -15.65 14.92 9.28
CA ASP A 144 -16.50 13.87 8.68
C ASP A 144 -17.21 13.00 9.73
N CYS A 145 -16.79 13.07 11.00
CA CYS A 145 -17.40 12.29 12.08
C CYS A 145 -18.77 12.81 12.52
N GLY A 146 -19.10 14.08 12.23
CA GLY A 146 -20.37 14.70 12.63
C GLY A 146 -20.59 14.84 14.15
N VAL A 147 -19.54 14.69 14.96
CA VAL A 147 -19.56 14.80 16.43
C VAL A 147 -18.65 15.94 16.88
N ALA A 148 -19.17 16.82 17.75
CA ALA A 148 -18.40 17.94 18.28
C ALA A 148 -17.20 17.46 19.11
N GLY A 149 -16.03 18.05 18.86
CA GLY A 149 -14.79 17.73 19.58
C GLY A 149 -14.10 16.45 19.12
N ALA A 150 -14.51 15.85 17.99
CA ALA A 150 -13.75 14.76 17.37
C ALA A 150 -12.30 15.19 17.09
N ARG A 151 -11.35 14.28 17.35
CA ARG A 151 -9.93 14.43 17.04
C ARG A 151 -9.54 13.35 16.03
N PRO A 152 -8.59 13.61 15.11
CA PRO A 152 -8.12 12.57 14.20
C PRO A 152 -7.39 11.47 14.99
N PRO A 153 -7.33 10.22 14.49
CA PRO A 153 -6.57 9.15 15.14
C PRO A 153 -5.07 9.50 15.17
N LEU A 154 -4.46 9.50 16.35
CA LEU A 154 -3.09 10.01 16.56
C LEU A 154 -2.05 9.38 15.63
N LEU A 155 -2.15 8.06 15.43
CA LEU A 155 -1.19 7.26 14.68
C LEU A 155 -1.68 6.88 13.27
N SER A 156 -2.80 7.41 12.79
CA SER A 156 -3.23 7.10 11.42
C SER A 156 -2.25 7.65 10.41
N ALA A 157 -1.92 6.85 9.38
CA ALA A 157 -1.17 7.33 8.23
C ALA A 157 -1.90 8.50 7.55
N LEU A 158 -3.25 8.51 7.60
CA LEU A 158 -4.11 9.51 7.00
C LEU A 158 -4.41 10.71 7.90
N ARG A 159 -3.76 10.86 9.06
CA ARG A 159 -4.03 11.98 9.95
C ARG A 159 -3.74 13.33 9.24
N PRO A 160 -4.68 14.30 9.21
CA PRO A 160 -4.41 15.62 8.64
C PRO A 160 -3.23 16.35 9.30
N ARG A 161 -2.54 17.19 8.53
CA ARG A 161 -1.45 18.07 9.00
C ARG A 161 -2.00 19.46 9.30
N ALA A 162 -1.84 19.92 10.53
CA ALA A 162 -2.36 21.23 10.94
C ALA A 162 -1.63 22.41 10.30
N ASP A 163 -0.35 22.23 9.98
CA ASP A 163 0.52 23.20 9.29
C ASP A 163 0.38 23.17 7.76
N HIS A 164 -0.31 22.15 7.22
CA HIS A 164 -0.63 22.01 5.80
C HIS A 164 -2.12 21.71 5.61
N PRO A 165 -3.01 22.68 5.92
CA PRO A 165 -4.47 22.49 5.80
C PRO A 165 -4.94 22.29 4.35
N GLU A 166 -4.12 22.63 3.36
CA GLU A 166 -4.38 22.40 1.94
C GLU A 166 -4.21 20.93 1.53
N TRP A 167 -3.53 20.11 2.33
CA TRP A 167 -3.40 18.68 2.07
C TRP A 167 -4.68 17.95 2.49
N ASP A 168 -5.45 17.54 1.49
CA ASP A 168 -6.75 16.89 1.66
C ASP A 168 -6.80 15.46 1.10
N THR A 169 -5.68 15.00 0.52
CA THR A 169 -5.61 13.78 -0.29
C THR A 169 -4.43 12.91 0.13
N ALA A 170 -4.61 11.60 0.11
CA ALA A 170 -3.55 10.62 0.24
C ALA A 170 -3.48 9.72 -1.00
N VAL A 171 -2.30 9.65 -1.62
CA VAL A 171 -1.98 8.71 -2.70
C VAL A 171 -1.29 7.49 -2.10
N TRP A 172 -1.95 6.34 -2.17
CA TRP A 172 -1.42 5.06 -1.73
C TRP A 172 -0.62 4.40 -2.85
N LEU A 173 0.62 4.03 -2.55
CA LEU A 173 1.56 3.44 -3.48
C LEU A 173 2.08 2.11 -2.92
N ASP A 174 1.70 1.02 -3.58
CA ASP A 174 2.05 -0.34 -3.20
C ASP A 174 2.70 -1.08 -4.38
N ILE A 175 3.62 -1.98 -4.06
CA ILE A 175 4.31 -2.89 -4.98
C ILE A 175 4.18 -4.29 -4.42
N LEU A 176 3.56 -5.18 -5.19
CA LEU A 176 3.32 -6.57 -4.82
C LEU A 176 4.40 -7.46 -5.45
N THR A 177 4.88 -8.45 -4.70
CA THR A 177 5.83 -9.46 -5.19
C THR A 177 5.65 -10.78 -4.44
N LEU A 178 6.04 -11.90 -5.04
CA LEU A 178 5.99 -13.20 -4.39
C LEU A 178 6.97 -13.22 -3.19
N PRO A 179 6.57 -13.77 -2.03
CA PRO A 179 7.49 -13.92 -0.89
C PRO A 179 8.71 -14.77 -1.26
N GLY A 180 9.90 -14.35 -0.81
CA GLY A 180 11.16 -15.02 -1.11
C GLY A 180 11.75 -14.70 -2.48
N THR A 181 11.19 -13.74 -3.21
CA THR A 181 11.79 -13.23 -4.46
C THR A 181 13.16 -12.61 -4.16
N PRO A 182 14.24 -13.04 -4.83
CA PRO A 182 15.57 -12.46 -4.62
C PRO A 182 15.62 -10.95 -4.88
N ASP A 183 16.42 -10.25 -4.08
CA ASP A 183 16.64 -8.80 -4.13
C ASP A 183 15.38 -7.94 -3.91
N ALA A 184 14.26 -8.52 -3.48
CA ALA A 184 13.01 -7.80 -3.25
C ALA A 184 13.15 -6.73 -2.17
N GLU A 185 13.75 -7.06 -1.02
CA GLU A 185 13.94 -6.12 0.09
C GLU A 185 14.85 -4.95 -0.30
N ALA A 186 15.99 -5.24 -0.94
CA ALA A 186 16.88 -4.20 -1.48
C ALA A 186 16.16 -3.28 -2.49
N PHE A 187 15.37 -3.85 -3.40
CA PHE A 187 14.57 -3.05 -4.34
C PHE A 187 13.54 -2.18 -3.61
N LEU A 188 12.80 -2.75 -2.65
CA LEU A 188 11.78 -2.04 -1.90
C LEU A 188 12.38 -0.97 -0.97
N ARG A 189 13.61 -1.15 -0.49
CA ARG A 189 14.40 -0.11 0.20
C ARG A 189 14.76 1.06 -0.70
N GLU A 190 15.13 0.82 -1.96
CA GLU A 190 15.35 1.92 -2.93
C GLU A 190 14.06 2.72 -3.16
N ILE A 191 12.92 2.02 -3.28
CA ILE A 191 11.60 2.66 -3.40
C ILE A 191 11.23 3.44 -2.13
N GLU A 192 11.41 2.85 -0.95
CA GLU A 192 11.16 3.51 0.34
C GLU A 192 11.95 4.80 0.47
N ARG A 193 13.27 4.75 0.20
CA ARG A 193 14.14 5.93 0.27
C ARG A 193 13.71 7.02 -0.71
N PHE A 194 13.34 6.64 -1.93
CA PHE A 194 12.79 7.61 -2.88
C PHE A 194 11.51 8.27 -2.32
N LEU A 195 10.54 7.48 -1.85
CA LEU A 195 9.27 8.02 -1.34
C LEU A 195 9.45 8.89 -0.11
N LEU A 196 10.39 8.55 0.78
CA LEU A 196 10.66 9.33 2.00
C LEU A 196 11.44 10.63 1.71
N LEU A 197 12.22 10.69 0.62
CA LEU A 197 13.06 11.85 0.28
C LEU A 197 12.47 12.77 -0.78
N ALA A 198 11.64 12.25 -1.70
CA ALA A 198 11.16 12.98 -2.87
C ALA A 198 10.30 14.21 -2.52
N TYR A 199 9.74 14.25 -1.32
CA TYR A 199 8.76 15.25 -0.90
C TYR A 199 9.23 16.11 0.28
N ASP A 200 10.54 16.14 0.56
CA ASP A 200 11.14 17.01 1.60
C ASP A 200 11.12 18.51 1.20
N ASP A 201 10.55 18.85 0.04
CA ASP A 201 10.35 20.22 -0.45
C ASP A 201 9.12 20.92 0.18
N GLY A 202 8.38 20.22 1.04
CA GLY A 202 7.16 20.73 1.69
C GLY A 202 5.92 20.71 0.80
N SER A 203 5.95 20.03 -0.36
CA SER A 203 4.78 19.89 -1.24
C SER A 203 3.93 18.63 -0.97
N ALA A 204 4.48 17.65 -0.26
CA ALA A 204 3.79 16.45 0.18
C ALA A 204 4.52 15.83 1.39
N LEU A 205 3.93 14.79 1.99
CA LEU A 205 4.55 14.03 3.08
C LEU A 205 4.23 12.54 2.93
N THR A 206 5.26 11.71 2.93
CA THR A 206 5.09 10.26 2.93
C THR A 206 4.95 9.71 4.34
N ARG A 207 3.98 8.81 4.54
CA ARG A 207 3.83 7.98 5.73
C ARG A 207 3.71 6.51 5.35
N VAL A 208 4.09 5.63 6.26
CA VAL A 208 4.00 4.17 6.05
C VAL A 208 2.55 3.69 6.11
N GLU A 209 2.19 2.73 5.27
CA GLU A 209 0.96 1.95 5.46
C GLU A 209 1.24 0.87 6.50
N TRP A 210 0.74 1.04 7.72
CA TRP A 210 1.03 0.13 8.84
C TRP A 210 0.77 -1.35 8.57
N SER A 211 -0.18 -1.66 7.68
CA SER A 211 -0.58 -3.03 7.35
C SER A 211 0.42 -3.77 6.45
N LYS A 212 1.40 -3.07 5.89
CA LYS A 212 2.31 -3.55 4.84
C LYS A 212 3.77 -3.57 5.31
N GLY A 213 4.68 -3.89 4.39
CA GLY A 213 6.11 -3.76 4.61
C GLY A 213 6.62 -2.33 4.49
N TRP A 214 7.52 -1.95 5.39
CA TRP A 214 8.24 -0.67 5.47
C TRP A 214 9.45 -0.83 6.42
N ALA A 215 10.30 0.17 6.55
CA ALA A 215 11.61 0.11 7.22
C ALA A 215 12.49 -1.02 6.67
N TYR A 216 12.71 -1.02 5.36
CA TYR A 216 13.44 -2.06 4.65
C TYR A 216 14.95 -1.89 4.82
N THR A 217 15.66 -2.98 5.14
CA THR A 217 17.11 -3.13 4.89
C THR A 217 17.32 -3.88 3.57
N ASP A 218 18.56 -4.17 3.19
CA ASP A 218 18.83 -4.91 1.95
C ASP A 218 18.31 -6.37 2.03
N ASP A 219 18.08 -6.87 3.25
CA ASP A 219 17.79 -8.26 3.59
C ASP A 219 16.59 -8.42 4.56
N GLY A 220 15.88 -7.34 4.88
CA GLY A 220 14.84 -7.35 5.90
C GLY A 220 13.78 -6.28 5.70
N VAL A 221 12.64 -6.51 6.34
CA VAL A 221 11.52 -5.58 6.45
C VAL A 221 11.28 -5.29 7.94
N TRP A 222 10.71 -4.13 8.27
CA TRP A 222 10.47 -3.70 9.66
C TRP A 222 11.74 -3.67 10.51
N SER A 223 12.87 -3.33 9.88
CA SER A 223 14.20 -3.56 10.41
C SER A 223 15.11 -2.34 10.40
N ASP A 224 14.91 -1.39 9.48
CA ASP A 224 15.72 -0.16 9.43
C ASP A 224 15.49 0.71 10.68
N GLN A 225 16.57 0.94 11.44
CA GLN A 225 16.51 1.64 12.72
C GLN A 225 16.29 3.14 12.57
N GLU A 226 16.78 3.75 11.48
CA GLU A 226 16.57 5.17 11.21
C GLU A 226 15.10 5.41 10.87
N VAL A 227 14.52 4.55 10.02
CA VAL A 227 13.10 4.63 9.69
C VAL A 227 12.23 4.43 10.92
N LEU A 228 12.51 3.41 11.74
CA LEU A 228 11.75 3.11 12.95
C LEU A 228 11.87 4.18 14.04
N GLY A 229 13.09 4.63 14.33
CA GLY A 229 13.37 5.49 15.47
C GLY A 229 13.27 6.99 15.16
N THR A 230 13.36 7.38 13.89
CA THR A 230 13.42 8.80 13.50
C THR A 230 12.36 9.16 12.48
N VAL A 231 12.36 8.51 11.31
CA VAL A 231 11.53 8.94 10.18
C VAL A 231 10.04 8.78 10.46
N VAL A 232 9.63 7.61 10.95
CA VAL A 232 8.22 7.32 11.23
C VAL A 232 7.65 8.23 12.34
N PRO A 233 8.31 8.39 13.52
CA PRO A 233 7.88 9.35 14.52
C PRO A 233 7.79 10.78 14.00
N ALA A 234 8.76 11.23 13.19
CA ALA A 234 8.76 12.57 12.61
C ALA A 234 7.60 12.77 11.61
N ALA A 235 7.31 11.79 10.77
CA ALA A 235 6.22 11.86 9.79
C ALA A 235 4.83 11.92 10.46
N VAL A 236 4.65 11.25 11.60
CA VAL A 236 3.43 11.42 12.42
C VAL A 236 3.39 12.81 13.05
N GLY A 237 4.53 13.32 13.50
CA GLY A 237 4.69 14.54 14.30
C GLY A 237 5.25 14.16 15.66
N THR A 238 6.41 14.69 16.04
CA THR A 238 7.14 14.25 17.24
C THR A 238 6.35 14.42 18.52
N ALA A 239 5.60 15.53 18.65
CA ALA A 239 4.75 15.78 19.80
C ALA A 239 3.60 14.78 19.90
N GLU A 240 2.99 14.41 18.78
CA GLU A 240 1.84 13.53 18.79
C GLU A 240 2.20 12.05 18.78
N TRP A 241 3.37 11.71 18.25
CA TRP A 241 3.99 10.42 18.51
C TRP A 241 4.21 10.25 20.02
N ALA A 242 4.79 11.24 20.69
CA ALA A 242 5.00 11.22 22.14
C ALA A 242 3.67 11.18 22.92
N GLU A 243 2.63 11.90 22.47
CA GLU A 243 1.28 11.79 23.05
C GLU A 243 0.75 10.36 22.92
N ALA A 244 0.86 9.75 21.74
CA ALA A 244 0.40 8.39 21.50
C ALA A 244 1.16 7.37 22.35
N ASP A 245 2.49 7.44 22.38
CA ASP A 245 3.35 6.57 23.18
C ASP A 245 2.99 6.66 24.68
N GLY A 246 2.88 7.88 25.21
CA GLY A 246 2.49 8.09 26.62
C GLY A 246 1.05 7.67 26.95
N VAL A 247 0.12 7.75 25.99
CA VAL A 247 -1.25 7.23 26.16
C VAL A 247 -1.25 5.70 26.18
N LEU A 248 -0.53 5.06 25.26
CA LEU A 248 -0.43 3.60 25.19
C LEU A 248 0.23 3.02 26.44
N ASP A 249 1.35 3.60 26.89
CA ASP A 249 2.05 3.17 28.10
C ASP A 249 1.18 3.33 29.36
N ARG A 250 0.44 4.45 29.48
CA ARG A 250 -0.50 4.66 30.60
C ARG A 250 -1.64 3.64 30.61
N LEU A 251 -2.14 3.23 29.45
CA LEU A 251 -3.26 2.29 29.33
C LEU A 251 -2.82 0.83 29.49
N ASP A 252 -1.58 0.51 29.13
CA ASP A 252 -1.00 -0.82 29.24
C ASP A 252 0.45 -0.77 29.76
N PRO A 253 0.67 -0.41 31.04
CA PRO A 253 2.01 -0.26 31.62
C PRO A 253 2.76 -1.60 31.75
N HIS A 254 2.07 -2.72 31.55
CA HIS A 254 2.65 -4.06 31.56
C HIS A 254 2.95 -4.58 30.15
N ARG A 255 2.67 -3.79 29.11
CA ARG A 255 2.92 -4.09 27.70
C ARG A 255 2.34 -5.45 27.27
N VAL A 256 1.16 -5.79 27.79
CA VAL A 256 0.43 -7.02 27.45
C VAL A 256 0.07 -7.05 25.96
N TYR A 257 -0.25 -5.88 25.38
CA TYR A 257 -0.58 -5.70 23.97
C TYR A 257 0.64 -5.28 23.14
N GLY A 258 1.82 -5.77 23.49
CA GLY A 258 3.08 -5.51 22.81
C GLY A 258 3.68 -6.74 22.12
N ASN A 259 4.79 -6.51 21.42
CA ASN A 259 5.71 -7.55 20.94
C ASN A 259 7.09 -6.91 20.72
N ALA A 260 8.10 -7.74 20.44
CA ALA A 260 9.48 -7.28 20.26
C ALA A 260 9.66 -6.23 19.14
N PHE A 261 8.77 -6.21 18.14
CA PHE A 261 8.78 -5.18 17.11
C PHE A 261 8.23 -3.86 17.64
N LEU A 262 7.07 -3.88 18.31
CA LEU A 262 6.47 -2.70 18.92
C LEU A 262 7.36 -2.09 20.01
N ASP A 263 8.17 -2.89 20.70
CA ASP A 263 9.17 -2.41 21.67
C ASP A 263 10.32 -1.62 21.03
N ARG A 264 10.61 -1.86 19.74
CA ARG A 264 11.57 -1.05 18.97
C ARG A 264 10.95 0.26 18.50
N LEU A 265 9.65 0.24 18.21
CA LEU A 265 8.91 1.37 17.68
C LEU A 265 8.48 2.37 18.78
N PHE A 266 8.00 1.86 19.91
CA PHE A 266 7.44 2.62 21.03
C PHE A 266 8.31 2.49 22.29
N GLY A 267 8.25 3.47 23.21
CA GLY A 267 9.01 3.43 24.47
C GLY A 267 10.49 3.84 24.37
N GLN A 268 10.91 4.48 23.28
CA GLN A 268 12.27 5.02 23.14
C GLN A 268 12.48 6.33 23.95
N GLY A 269 11.41 6.92 24.50
CA GLY A 269 11.43 8.17 25.25
C GLY A 269 11.54 8.04 26.78
N SER A 270 11.57 6.82 27.34
CA SER A 270 11.59 6.58 28.80
C SER A 270 12.96 6.23 29.38
N ASN A 271 14.04 6.37 28.60
CA ASN A 271 15.43 6.22 29.06
C ASN A 271 16.11 7.56 29.46
N GLY A 272 15.34 8.55 29.91
CA GLY A 272 15.83 9.85 30.40
C GLY A 272 15.58 10.05 31.88
#